data_AF-A0A7W7AKR4-F1
#
_entry.id   AF-A0A7W7AKR4-F1
#
_cell.length_a   1.000
_cell.length_b   1.000
_cell.length_c   1.000
_cell.angle_alpha   90.00
_cell.angle_beta   90.00
_cell.angle_gamma   90.00
#
_symmetry.space_group_name_H-M   'P 1'
#
loop_
_entity.id
_entity.type
_entity.pdbx_description
1 polymer ?
#
loop_
_entity_poly.entity_id
_entity_poly.type
_entity_poly.pdbx_seq_one_letter_code
_entity_poly.pdbx_strand_id
1 'polypeptide(L)'
;MTALFPRTFELPAAPPPLSATDAAAAIWLAPSTYIRLRRETAGLTHAQVADKLVAGGTALPVEREIARLLVRDLERHGVTARQPSALITLRRIFPLDPDIYWQLVYRQGEPPRLCHTCGCSYFDSCQLGGHDSADLCDLISDTLCSRCATAQAEGAAA
;
A
#
# COMPACT_ATOMS: atom_id res chain seq x y z
N MET A 1 25.69 44.99 3.57
CA MET A 1 25.68 44.04 4.71
C MET A 1 24.41 44.29 5.51
N THR A 2 23.50 43.31 5.62
CA THR A 2 22.70 42.97 6.82
C THR A 2 21.77 41.79 6.45
N ALA A 3 21.94 40.70 7.19
CA ALA A 3 21.31 39.39 7.05
C ALA A 3 19.85 39.40 7.55
N LEU A 4 18.93 38.76 6.82
CA LEU A 4 18.25 37.50 7.13
C LEU A 4 17.30 37.51 8.36
N PHE A 5 16.01 37.43 8.04
CA PHE A 5 14.88 36.82 8.77
C PHE A 5 15.10 36.35 10.21
N PRO A 6 14.27 36.78 11.19
CA PRO A 6 13.91 35.95 12.32
C PRO A 6 12.60 35.21 11.97
N ARG A 7 12.70 33.93 11.58
CA ARG A 7 11.57 33.00 11.69
C ARG A 7 11.88 32.05 12.84
N THR A 8 11.37 32.39 14.01
CA THR A 8 11.18 31.41 15.08
C THR A 8 10.15 30.41 14.56
N PHE A 9 10.61 29.22 14.20
CA PHE A 9 9.74 28.11 13.85
C PHE A 9 9.39 27.43 15.18
N GLU A 10 8.26 27.78 15.77
CA GLU A 10 7.70 27.00 16.88
C GLU A 10 7.28 25.63 16.34
N LEU A 11 7.87 24.56 16.90
CA LEU A 11 7.38 23.21 16.68
C LEU A 11 5.96 23.09 17.25
N PRO A 12 4.98 22.56 16.49
CA PRO A 12 3.67 22.28 17.05
C PRO A 12 3.78 21.25 18.17
N ALA A 13 3.03 21.48 19.24
CA ALA A 13 2.92 20.57 20.38
C ALA A 13 2.56 19.16 19.92
N ALA A 14 3.11 18.16 20.63
CA ALA A 14 2.86 16.74 20.37
C ALA A 14 1.35 16.47 20.25
N PRO A 15 0.91 15.68 19.26
CA PRO A 15 -0.50 15.41 19.06
C PRO A 15 -1.08 14.72 20.32
N PRO A 16 -2.33 15.01 20.69
CA PRO A 16 -2.98 14.36 21.82
C PRO A 16 -3.07 12.84 21.60
N PRO A 17 -3.15 12.03 22.67
CA PRO A 17 -3.33 10.59 22.53
C PRO A 17 -4.61 10.29 21.74
N LEU A 18 -4.46 9.42 20.73
CA LEU A 18 -5.48 9.07 19.75
C LEU A 18 -6.77 8.59 20.44
N SER A 19 -7.91 9.11 20.00
CA SER A 19 -9.23 8.72 20.53
C SER A 19 -9.62 7.31 20.10
N ALA A 20 -10.57 6.67 20.78
CA ALA A 20 -11.03 5.31 20.45
C ALA A 20 -11.53 5.15 18.99
N THR A 21 -11.97 6.25 18.37
CA THR A 21 -12.35 6.30 16.94
C THR A 21 -11.14 6.22 16.01
N ASP A 22 -9.99 6.75 16.42
CA ASP A 22 -8.71 6.60 15.71
C ASP A 22 -8.11 5.20 15.92
N ALA A 23 -8.38 4.56 17.06
CA ALA A 23 -7.96 3.17 17.30
C ALA A 23 -8.70 2.18 16.39
N ALA A 24 -9.99 2.39 16.12
CA ALA A 24 -10.72 1.61 15.12
C ALA A 24 -10.21 1.90 13.70
N ALA A 25 -9.88 3.15 13.38
CA ALA A 25 -9.20 3.50 12.13
C ALA A 25 -7.80 2.88 12.01
N ALA A 26 -7.11 2.64 13.13
CA ALA A 26 -5.80 2.00 13.18
C ALA A 26 -5.85 0.50 12.88
N ILE A 27 -7.00 -0.17 13.07
CA ILE A 27 -7.20 -1.58 12.67
C ILE A 27 -7.46 -1.67 11.16
N TRP A 28 -8.14 -0.69 10.59
CA TRP A 28 -8.55 -0.75 9.20
C TRP A 28 -7.62 0.02 8.26
N LEU A 29 -6.83 -0.72 7.49
CA LEU A 29 -6.01 -0.14 6.44
C LEU A 29 -6.84 0.72 5.46
N ALA A 30 -6.31 1.86 5.05
CA ALA A 30 -6.93 2.65 3.99
C ALA A 30 -6.83 1.90 2.64
N PRO A 31 -7.86 1.90 1.78
CA PRO A 31 -7.81 1.20 0.49
C PRO A 31 -6.66 1.65 -0.41
N SER A 32 -6.36 2.95 -0.40
CA SER A 32 -5.24 3.52 -1.13
C SER A 32 -3.88 3.05 -0.58
N THR A 33 -3.78 2.87 0.74
CA THR A 33 -2.59 2.31 1.39
C THR A 33 -2.43 0.84 1.03
N TYR A 34 -3.52 0.07 0.99
CA TYR A 34 -3.50 -1.32 0.56
C TYR A 34 -2.91 -1.46 -0.85
N ILE A 35 -3.42 -0.73 -1.85
CA ILE A 35 -2.89 -0.77 -3.22
C ILE A 35 -1.39 -0.42 -3.24
N ARG A 36 -0.99 0.64 -2.53
CA ARG A 36 0.41 1.09 -2.46
C ARG A 36 1.32 0.00 -1.89
N LEU A 37 0.98 -0.57 -0.74
CA LEU A 37 1.80 -1.58 -0.07
C LEU A 37 1.98 -2.83 -0.94
N ARG A 38 0.92 -3.26 -1.63
CA ARG A 38 0.98 -4.41 -2.53
C ARG A 38 1.88 -4.15 -3.74
N ARG A 39 1.78 -2.96 -4.34
CA ARG A 39 2.68 -2.55 -5.43
C ARG A 39 4.14 -2.51 -4.98
N GLU A 40 4.42 -1.87 -3.83
CA GLU A 40 5.77 -1.71 -3.30
C GLU A 40 6.41 -3.04 -2.91
N THR A 41 5.63 -3.94 -2.31
CA THR A 41 6.09 -5.29 -1.95
C THR A 41 6.42 -6.13 -3.18
N ALA A 42 5.70 -5.92 -4.29
CA ALA A 42 6.02 -6.52 -5.58
C ALA A 42 7.22 -5.86 -6.29
N GLY A 43 7.85 -4.84 -5.69
CA GLY A 43 9.00 -4.14 -6.25
C GLY A 43 8.69 -3.31 -7.48
N LEU A 44 7.42 -2.94 -7.70
CA LEU A 44 6.99 -2.23 -8.90
C LEU A 44 6.90 -0.71 -8.68
N THR A 45 7.45 0.06 -9.61
CA THR A 45 7.21 1.51 -9.71
C THR A 45 5.88 1.80 -10.41
N HIS A 46 5.33 3.01 -10.24
CA HIS A 46 4.13 3.42 -10.98
C HIS A 46 4.31 3.33 -12.50
N ALA A 47 5.51 3.62 -13.02
CA ALA A 47 5.82 3.51 -14.44
C ALA A 47 5.77 2.06 -14.93
N GLN A 48 6.37 1.13 -14.18
CA GLN A 48 6.33 -0.30 -14.53
C GLN A 48 4.90 -0.88 -14.46
N VAL A 49 4.08 -0.44 -13.51
CA VAL A 49 2.65 -0.80 -13.47
C VAL A 49 1.94 -0.24 -14.70
N ALA A 50 2.17 1.03 -15.04
CA ALA A 50 1.59 1.66 -16.22
C ALA A 50 1.95 0.92 -17.51
N ASP A 51 3.22 0.56 -17.70
CA ASP A 51 3.69 -0.22 -18.85
C ASP A 51 2.97 -1.57 -18.98
N LYS A 52 2.76 -2.24 -17.85
CA LYS A 52 2.04 -3.52 -17.79
C LYS A 52 0.53 -3.35 -18.02
N LEU A 53 -0.05 -2.19 -17.66
CA LEU A 53 -1.46 -1.86 -17.92
C LEU A 53 -1.72 -1.65 -19.43
N VAL A 54 -0.81 -0.98 -20.14
CA VAL A 54 -1.04 -0.57 -21.53
C VAL A 54 -0.42 -1.52 -22.57
N ALA A 55 -0.66 -2.83 -22.42
CA ALA A 55 -0.30 -3.84 -23.42
C ALA A 55 1.19 -3.85 -23.85
N GLY A 56 2.12 -3.62 -22.91
CA GLY A 56 3.47 -4.19 -22.98
C GLY A 56 4.35 -3.77 -24.17
N GLY A 57 4.14 -2.59 -24.76
CA GLY A 57 5.09 -1.99 -25.70
C GLY A 57 4.50 -1.32 -26.94
N THR A 58 3.22 -1.56 -27.26
CA THR A 58 2.56 -0.95 -28.42
C THR A 58 1.77 0.32 -28.11
N ALA A 59 1.61 0.65 -26.83
CA ALA A 59 0.86 1.81 -26.39
C ALA A 59 1.58 3.14 -26.64
N LEU A 60 0.78 4.15 -26.94
CA LEU A 60 1.23 5.51 -27.13
C LEU A 60 1.77 6.09 -25.81
N PRO A 61 2.74 7.03 -25.86
CA PRO A 61 3.25 7.68 -24.65
C PRO A 61 2.16 8.30 -23.77
N VAL A 62 1.11 8.85 -24.39
CA VAL A 62 -0.03 9.44 -23.68
C VAL A 62 -0.84 8.40 -22.91
N GLU A 63 -1.04 7.20 -23.46
CA GLU A 63 -1.77 6.11 -22.79
C GLU A 63 -1.01 5.62 -21.56
N ARG A 64 0.31 5.48 -21.69
CA ARG A 64 1.20 5.14 -20.57
C ARG A 64 1.12 6.18 -19.46
N GLU A 65 1.13 7.47 -19.79
CA GLU A 65 1.03 8.53 -18.78
C GLU A 65 -0.34 8.55 -18.10
N ILE A 66 -1.44 8.34 -18.85
CA ILE A 66 -2.78 8.20 -18.28
C ILE A 66 -2.84 7.01 -17.31
N ALA A 67 -2.28 5.86 -17.69
CA ALA A 67 -2.21 4.69 -16.81
C ALA A 67 -1.37 4.97 -15.54
N ARG A 68 -0.25 5.69 -15.68
CA ARG A 68 0.58 6.09 -14.53
C ARG A 68 -0.17 7.01 -13.57
N LEU A 69 -0.90 7.99 -14.10
CA LEU A 69 -1.73 8.90 -13.31
C LEU A 69 -2.88 8.16 -12.61
N LEU A 70 -3.51 7.20 -13.29
CA LEU A 70 -4.55 6.35 -12.70
C LEU A 70 -4.02 5.60 -11.46
N VAL A 71 -2.86 4.95 -11.56
CA VAL A 71 -2.28 4.21 -10.41
C VAL A 71 -1.95 5.19 -9.27
N ARG A 72 -1.39 6.35 -9.59
CA ARG A 72 -1.07 7.38 -8.59
C ARG A 72 -2.32 7.90 -7.88
N ASP A 73 -3.41 8.10 -8.60
CA ASP A 73 -4.67 8.56 -8.02
C ASP A 73 -5.32 7.48 -7.15
N LEU A 74 -5.27 6.20 -7.53
CA LEU A 74 -5.75 5.10 -6.68
C LEU A 74 -4.97 4.97 -5.36
N GLU A 75 -3.70 5.39 -5.33
CA GLU A 75 -2.89 5.42 -4.12
C GLU A 75 -3.06 6.72 -3.30
N ARG A 76 -3.86 7.68 -3.79
CA ARG A 76 -4.15 8.91 -3.05
C ARG A 76 -5.21 8.67 -1.99
N HIS A 77 -4.98 9.18 -0.77
CA HIS A 77 -5.94 9.08 0.32
C HIS A 77 -7.30 9.70 -0.07
N GLY A 78 -8.39 9.00 0.25
CA GLY A 78 -9.76 9.43 -0.06
C GLY A 78 -10.22 9.18 -1.50
N VAL A 79 -9.33 8.70 -2.38
CA VAL A 79 -9.71 8.26 -3.73
C VAL A 79 -9.99 6.76 -3.71
N THR A 80 -11.10 6.36 -4.30
CA THR A 80 -11.49 4.96 -4.47
C THR A 80 -11.64 4.62 -5.95
N ALA A 81 -11.37 3.36 -6.29
CA ALA A 81 -11.63 2.85 -7.61
C ALA A 81 -13.13 2.99 -7.91
N ARG A 82 -13.46 3.55 -9.07
CA ARG A 82 -14.87 3.66 -9.52
C ARG A 82 -15.34 2.44 -10.28
N GLN A 83 -14.40 1.66 -10.84
CA GLN A 83 -14.70 0.52 -11.71
C GLN A 83 -13.99 -0.73 -11.18
N PRO A 84 -14.71 -1.84 -10.94
CA PRO A 84 -14.11 -3.11 -10.54
C PRO A 84 -13.08 -3.65 -11.55
N SER A 85 -13.26 -3.37 -12.84
CA SER A 85 -12.35 -3.79 -13.92
C SER A 85 -10.92 -3.27 -13.73
N ALA A 86 -10.75 -2.08 -13.15
CA ALA A 86 -9.43 -1.52 -12.85
C ALA A 86 -8.67 -2.40 -11.84
N LEU A 87 -9.34 -2.86 -10.78
CA LEU A 87 -8.74 -3.73 -9.76
C LEU A 87 -8.44 -5.13 -10.31
N ILE A 88 -9.33 -5.69 -11.13
CA ILE A 88 -9.09 -6.97 -11.81
C ILE A 88 -7.84 -6.89 -12.69
N THR A 89 -7.64 -5.76 -13.37
CA THR A 89 -6.45 -5.54 -14.20
C THR A 89 -5.19 -5.42 -13.34
N LEU A 90 -5.24 -4.66 -12.23
CA LEU A 90 -4.11 -4.54 -11.30
C LEU A 90 -3.73 -5.88 -10.64
N ARG A 91 -4.70 -6.73 -10.30
CA ARG A 91 -4.47 -8.09 -9.78
C ARG A 91 -3.64 -8.97 -10.73
N ARG A 92 -3.68 -8.71 -12.04
CA ARG A 92 -2.84 -9.43 -13.02
C ARG A 92 -1.39 -8.94 -13.04
N ILE A 93 -1.11 -7.78 -12.45
CA ILE A 93 0.19 -7.11 -12.48
C ILE A 93 0.97 -7.37 -11.19
N PHE A 94 0.30 -7.32 -10.05
CA PHE A 94 0.85 -7.64 -8.74
C PHE A 94 -0.21 -8.27 -7.84
N PRO A 95 0.21 -8.98 -6.77
CA PRO A 95 -0.72 -9.60 -5.83
C PRO A 95 -1.65 -8.57 -5.20
N LEU A 96 -2.92 -8.58 -5.56
CA LEU A 96 -3.96 -7.68 -5.05
C LEU A 96 -5.28 -8.45 -5.04
N ASP A 97 -5.98 -8.40 -3.92
CA ASP A 97 -7.32 -8.99 -3.80
C ASP A 97 -8.40 -7.89 -3.89
N PRO A 98 -9.22 -7.87 -4.98
CA PRO A 98 -10.31 -6.92 -5.13
C PRO A 98 -11.37 -7.02 -4.02
N ASP A 99 -11.61 -8.20 -3.47
CA ASP A 99 -12.65 -8.41 -2.46
C ASP A 99 -12.22 -7.77 -1.14
N ILE A 100 -10.94 -7.95 -0.76
CA ILE A 100 -10.34 -7.24 0.38
C ILE A 100 -10.36 -5.74 0.15
N TYR A 101 -10.02 -5.27 -1.06
CA TYR A 101 -10.09 -3.83 -1.38
C TYR A 101 -11.50 -3.26 -1.14
N TRP A 102 -12.54 -3.92 -1.66
CA TRP A 102 -13.91 -3.46 -1.47
C TRP A 102 -14.38 -3.55 -0.03
N GLN A 103 -13.95 -4.57 0.71
CA GLN A 103 -14.19 -4.67 2.15
C GLN A 103 -13.59 -3.47 2.90
N LEU A 104 -12.36 -3.05 2.55
CA LEU A 104 -11.70 -1.87 3.12
C LEU A 104 -12.43 -0.56 2.75
N VAL A 105 -12.93 -0.44 1.51
CA VAL A 105 -13.67 0.74 1.01
C VAL A 105 -14.99 0.90 1.76
N TYR A 106 -15.78 -0.16 1.85
CA TYR A 106 -17.12 -0.09 2.39
C TYR A 106 -17.18 -0.35 3.90
N ARG A 107 -16.05 -0.70 4.54
CA ARG A 107 -15.97 -1.03 5.97
C ARG A 107 -17.03 -2.07 6.36
N GLN A 108 -17.16 -3.12 5.56
CA GLN A 108 -18.17 -4.17 5.75
C GLN A 108 -17.59 -5.37 6.51
N GLY A 109 -18.39 -5.93 7.40
CA GLY A 109 -18.02 -7.11 8.19
C GLY A 109 -16.94 -6.83 9.23
N GLU A 110 -16.19 -7.88 9.57
CA GLU A 110 -15.02 -7.76 10.43
C GLU A 110 -13.82 -7.19 9.64
N PRO A 111 -12.90 -6.46 10.30
CA PRO A 111 -11.69 -5.98 9.65
C PRO A 111 -10.88 -7.16 9.11
N PRO A 112 -10.44 -7.12 7.83
CA PRO A 112 -9.62 -8.19 7.28
C PRO A 112 -8.27 -8.22 8.01
N ARG A 113 -7.80 -9.42 8.37
CA ARG A 113 -6.46 -9.60 8.95
C ARG A 113 -5.42 -9.43 7.84
N LEU A 114 -4.70 -8.32 7.89
CA LEU A 114 -3.73 -7.91 6.87
C LEU A 114 -2.44 -7.45 7.54
N CYS A 115 -1.30 -7.68 6.89
CA CYS A 115 -0.06 -7.05 7.31
C CYS A 115 -0.10 -5.55 6.97
N HIS A 116 0.04 -4.67 7.96
CA HIS A 116 0.02 -3.22 7.76
C HIS A 116 1.33 -2.68 7.15
N THR A 117 2.33 -3.54 6.96
CA THR A 117 3.61 -3.19 6.33
C THR A 117 3.69 -3.58 4.86
N CYS A 118 3.11 -4.72 4.46
CA CYS A 118 3.18 -5.21 3.06
C CYS A 118 1.82 -5.53 2.43
N GLY A 119 0.74 -5.40 3.21
CA GLY A 119 -0.63 -5.65 2.77
C GLY A 119 -0.98 -7.12 2.55
N CYS A 120 -0.12 -8.10 2.86
CA CYS A 120 -0.48 -9.51 2.65
C CYS A 120 -1.58 -9.98 3.59
N SER A 121 -2.45 -10.83 3.08
CA SER A 121 -3.44 -11.62 3.80
C SER A 121 -3.06 -13.11 3.74
N TYR A 122 -3.87 -13.94 4.38
CA TYR A 122 -3.79 -15.40 4.27
C TYR A 122 -3.97 -15.91 2.82
N PHE A 123 -4.78 -15.24 2.00
CA PHE A 123 -5.05 -15.67 0.63
C PHE A 123 -4.05 -15.14 -0.40
N ASP A 124 -3.22 -14.17 -0.01
CA ASP A 124 -2.24 -13.51 -0.87
C ASP A 124 -0.92 -13.24 -0.13
N SER A 125 -0.38 -14.29 0.49
CA SER A 125 0.89 -14.28 1.21
C SER A 125 2.05 -13.72 0.37
N CYS A 126 2.93 -12.99 1.04
CA CYS A 126 4.20 -12.55 0.50
C CYS A 126 5.24 -13.67 0.53
N GLN A 127 6.22 -13.67 -0.38
CA GLN A 127 7.32 -14.65 -0.37
C GLN A 127 8.36 -14.30 0.72
N LEU A 128 8.86 -15.31 1.42
CA LEU A 128 9.91 -15.28 2.45
C LEU A 128 11.29 -15.48 1.80
N GLY A 129 11.94 -14.38 1.43
CA GLY A 129 13.14 -14.41 0.58
C GLY A 129 12.82 -13.79 -0.78
N GLY A 130 13.83 -13.58 -1.62
CA GLY A 130 13.63 -13.01 -2.96
C GLY A 130 12.68 -13.85 -3.83
N HIS A 131 12.59 -13.50 -5.11
CA HIS A 131 11.67 -14.15 -6.07
C HIS A 131 11.77 -15.69 -6.19
N ASP A 132 12.83 -16.31 -5.64
CA ASP A 132 13.16 -17.73 -5.81
C ASP A 132 12.85 -18.62 -4.60
N SER A 133 12.39 -18.05 -3.47
CA SER A 133 12.00 -18.83 -2.29
C SER A 133 10.54 -19.28 -2.39
N ALA A 134 10.30 -20.59 -2.29
CA ALA A 134 8.95 -21.16 -2.24
C ALA A 134 8.24 -20.93 -0.89
N ASP A 135 8.96 -20.45 0.12
CA ASP A 135 8.42 -20.21 1.44
C ASP A 135 7.50 -18.98 1.43
N LEU A 136 6.28 -19.15 1.94
CA LEU A 136 5.28 -18.09 2.04
C LEU A 136 5.23 -17.53 3.46
N CYS A 137 5.05 -16.22 3.57
CA CYS A 137 4.92 -15.56 4.84
C CYS A 137 3.54 -15.83 5.47
N ASP A 138 3.55 -16.19 6.75
CA ASP A 138 2.33 -16.26 7.56
C ASP A 138 2.09 -14.97 8.34
N LEU A 139 0.81 -14.66 8.60
CA LEU A 139 0.40 -13.62 9.55
C LEU A 139 0.63 -14.13 10.97
N ILE A 140 1.56 -13.49 11.68
CA ILE A 140 1.91 -13.84 13.06
C ILE A 140 1.12 -13.02 14.10
N SER A 141 0.57 -11.88 13.69
CA SER A 141 -0.33 -11.04 14.48
C SER A 141 -1.45 -10.47 13.60
N ASP A 142 -2.35 -9.69 14.18
CA ASP A 142 -3.45 -9.06 13.43
C ASP A 142 -2.97 -8.08 12.35
N THR A 143 -1.76 -7.53 12.50
CA THR A 143 -1.24 -6.44 11.65
C THR A 143 0.16 -6.72 11.09
N LEU A 144 0.76 -7.89 11.34
CA LEU A 144 2.14 -8.17 10.96
C LEU A 144 2.33 -9.62 10.47
N CYS A 145 3.07 -9.77 9.37
CA CYS A 145 3.51 -11.07 8.88
C CYS A 145 4.95 -11.39 9.28
N SER A 146 5.28 -12.67 9.29
CA SER A 146 6.61 -13.21 9.60
C SER A 146 7.74 -12.50 8.87
N ARG A 147 7.62 -12.29 7.54
CA ARG A 147 8.62 -11.55 6.74
C ARG A 147 8.82 -10.11 7.20
N CYS A 148 7.73 -9.38 7.48
CA CYS A 148 7.86 -7.99 7.92
C CYS A 148 8.36 -7.91 9.37
N ALA A 149 8.03 -8.90 10.20
CA ALA A 149 8.54 -9.00 11.55
C ALA A 149 10.06 -9.21 11.59
N THR A 150 10.60 -10.10 10.74
CA THR A 150 12.06 -10.29 10.64
C THR A 150 12.75 -9.03 10.14
N ALA A 151 12.22 -8.38 9.10
CA ALA A 151 12.78 -7.14 8.56
C ALA A 151 12.78 -5.99 9.60
N GLN A 152 11.73 -5.88 10.42
CA GLN A 152 11.69 -4.88 11.50
C GLN A 152 12.68 -5.19 12.63
N ALA A 153 12.87 -6.47 12.97
CA ALA A 153 13.86 -6.88 13.96
C ALA A 153 15.30 -6.59 13.50
N GLU A 154 15.60 -6.83 12.22
CA GLU A 154 16.91 -6.53 11.62
C GLU A 154 17.18 -5.03 11.53
N GLY A 155 16.17 -4.22 11.17
CA GLY A 155 16.29 -2.77 11.11
C GLY A 155 16.37 -2.06 12.47
N ALA A 156 15.87 -2.69 13.55
CA ALA A 156 15.98 -2.16 14.91
C ALA A 156 17.34 -2.46 15.58
N ALA A 157 18.12 -3.39 15.00
CA ALA A 157 19.44 -3.77 15.49
C ALA A 157 20.60 -3.00 14.82
N ALA A 158 20.30 -2.08 13.90
CA ALA A 158 21.24 -1.23 13.15
C ALA A 158 21.24 0.21 13.67
#